data_AF-A0A4U1A6N8-F1
#
_entry.id   AF-A0A4U1A6N8-F1
#
_cell.length_a   1.000
_cell.length_b   1.000
_cell.length_c   1.000
_cell.angle_alpha   90.00
_cell.angle_beta   90.00
_cell.angle_gamma   90.00
#
_symmetry.space_group_name_H-M   'P 1'
#
loop_
_entity.id
_entity.type
_entity.pdbx_description
1 polymer ?
#
loop_
_entity_poly.entity_id
_entity_poly.type
_entity_poly.pdbx_seq_one_letter_code
_entity_poly.pdbx_strand_id
1 'polypeptide(L)'
;MFKPLKKIHFQIAADNYQKRGNFIEYTDETLGKTVKGFGFGPKMSRTSPKVWRGAPTLGQDTEAILKKIAGYSENEIENFKGKGVID
;
A
#
# COMPACT_ATOMS: atom_id res chain seq x y z
N MET A 1 -15.68 -31.61 -13.17
CA MET A 1 -16.05 -31.33 -11.76
C MET A 1 -16.33 -29.84 -11.62
N PHE A 2 -17.59 -29.43 -11.42
CA PHE A 2 -17.95 -28.02 -11.20
C PHE A 2 -17.61 -27.63 -9.75
N LYS A 3 -16.83 -26.56 -9.57
CA LYS A 3 -16.63 -25.97 -8.23
C LYS A 3 -17.75 -24.97 -7.96
N PRO A 4 -18.40 -25.01 -6.78
CA PRO A 4 -19.48 -24.09 -6.45
C PRO A 4 -18.95 -22.66 -6.28
N LEU A 5 -19.82 -21.66 -6.52
CA LEU A 5 -19.51 -20.27 -6.20
C LEU A 5 -19.24 -20.14 -4.70
N LYS A 6 -18.02 -19.71 -4.36
CA LYS A 6 -17.61 -19.46 -2.97
C LYS A 6 -17.80 -17.99 -2.62
N LYS A 7 -18.46 -17.74 -1.48
CA LYS A 7 -18.49 -16.40 -0.86
C LYS A 7 -17.08 -16.01 -0.38
N ILE A 8 -16.82 -14.71 -0.31
CA ILE A 8 -15.50 -14.12 0.01
C ILE A 8 -14.92 -14.67 1.33
N HIS A 9 -15.74 -14.75 2.39
CA HIS A 9 -15.31 -15.27 3.70
C HIS A 9 -14.78 -16.72 3.64
N PHE A 10 -15.28 -17.53 2.70
CA PHE A 10 -14.84 -18.92 2.52
C PHE A 10 -13.42 -18.99 1.94
N GLN A 11 -12.97 -17.96 1.23
CA GLN A 11 -11.62 -17.93 0.66
C GLN A 11 -10.57 -17.62 1.72
N ILE A 12 -10.90 -16.77 2.70
CA ILE A 12 -10.01 -16.40 3.81
C ILE A 12 -9.73 -17.61 4.72
N ALA A 13 -10.76 -18.43 4.95
CA ALA A 13 -10.65 -19.64 5.76
C ALA A 13 -10.11 -20.88 5.02
N ALA A 14 -10.02 -20.83 3.69
CA ALA A 14 -9.62 -22.00 2.91
C ALA A 14 -8.11 -22.29 3.06
N ASP A 15 -7.79 -23.53 3.40
CA ASP A 15 -6.43 -24.03 3.65
C ASP A 15 -5.44 -23.68 2.54
N ASN A 16 -5.86 -23.80 1.28
CA ASN A 16 -5.01 -23.48 0.13
C ASN A 16 -4.67 -21.98 0.02
N TYR A 17 -5.51 -21.07 0.51
CA TYR A 17 -5.20 -19.63 0.53
C TYR A 17 -4.28 -19.28 1.70
N GLN A 18 -4.49 -19.92 2.86
CA GLN A 18 -3.66 -19.72 4.05
C GLN A 18 -2.24 -20.23 3.83
N LYS A 19 -2.08 -21.48 3.37
CA LYS A 19 -0.77 -22.09 3.09
C LYS A 19 0.05 -21.36 2.02
N ARG A 20 -0.61 -20.61 1.15
CA ARG A 20 0.05 -19.84 0.08
C ARG A 20 0.36 -18.40 0.49
N GLY A 21 0.01 -17.98 1.71
CA GLY A 21 0.16 -16.59 2.14
C GLY A 21 -0.54 -15.62 1.19
N ASN A 22 -1.77 -15.98 0.77
CA ASN A 22 -2.56 -15.14 -0.13
C ASN A 22 -3.17 -13.94 0.58
N PHE A 23 -3.23 -13.96 1.90
CA PHE A 23 -3.63 -12.80 2.71
C PHE A 23 -2.46 -12.39 3.58
N ILE A 24 -2.22 -11.08 3.65
CA ILE A 24 -1.12 -10.48 4.40
C ILE A 24 -1.65 -9.33 5.25
N GLU A 25 -0.88 -8.98 6.27
CA GLU A 25 -1.19 -7.86 7.16
C GLU A 25 -0.14 -6.76 6.97
N TYR A 26 -0.60 -5.51 6.96
CA TYR A 26 0.26 -4.33 6.86
C TYR A 26 -0.40 -3.14 7.54
N THR A 27 0.43 -2.20 8.01
CA THR A 27 -0.06 -0.93 8.55
C THR A 27 -0.48 -0.04 7.40
N ASP A 28 -1.75 0.34 7.40
CA ASP A 28 -2.27 1.39 6.53
C ASP A 28 -2.00 2.75 7.19
N GLU A 29 -1.22 3.61 6.54
CA GLU A 29 -0.79 4.89 7.12
C GLU A 29 -1.92 5.91 7.12
N THR A 30 -2.86 5.80 6.16
CA THR A 30 -4.08 6.63 6.15
C THR A 30 -4.95 6.37 7.36
N LEU A 31 -5.10 5.10 7.74
CA LEU A 31 -5.96 4.67 8.82
C LEU A 31 -5.24 4.58 10.17
N GLY A 32 -3.90 4.54 10.17
CA GLY A 32 -3.08 4.35 11.37
C GLY A 32 -3.25 2.98 12.04
N LYS A 33 -3.63 1.94 11.27
CA LYS A 33 -3.95 0.61 11.81
C LYS A 33 -3.55 -0.53 10.89
N THR A 34 -3.33 -1.70 11.48
CA THR A 34 -3.07 -2.93 10.74
C THR A 34 -4.34 -3.39 10.03
N VAL A 35 -4.24 -3.58 8.71
CA VAL A 35 -5.31 -4.11 7.87
C VAL A 35 -4.88 -5.44 7.27
N LYS A 36 -5.86 -6.29 6.94
CA LYS A 36 -5.66 -7.57 6.26
C LYS A 36 -6.16 -7.49 4.83
N GLY A 37 -5.23 -7.59 3.88
CA GLY A 37 -5.51 -7.49 2.45
C GLY A 37 -5.12 -8.76 1.69
N PHE A 38 -5.57 -8.85 0.44
CA PHE A 38 -5.03 -9.85 -0.48
C PHE A 38 -3.58 -9.48 -0.81
N GLY A 39 -2.68 -10.43 -0.63
CA GLY A 39 -1.26 -10.25 -0.89
C GLY A 39 -0.90 -10.48 -2.35
N PHE A 40 0.40 -10.64 -2.60
CA PHE A 40 0.92 -10.72 -3.96
C PHE A 40 0.62 -12.06 -4.65
N GLY A 41 0.19 -12.00 -5.90
CA GLY A 41 0.16 -13.12 -6.83
C GLY A 41 0.55 -12.64 -8.24
N PRO A 42 1.47 -13.32 -8.96
CA PRO A 42 2.14 -14.59 -8.65
C PRO A 42 3.22 -14.52 -7.55
N LYS A 43 3.63 -15.68 -7.02
CA LYS A 43 4.72 -15.79 -6.04
C LYS A 43 6.05 -16.01 -6.77
N MET A 44 6.88 -14.96 -6.81
CA MET A 44 8.16 -14.98 -7.51
C MET A 44 9.24 -15.62 -6.62
N SER A 45 9.90 -16.68 -7.07
CA SER A 45 10.90 -17.41 -6.27
C SER A 45 12.23 -16.66 -6.10
N ARG A 46 12.63 -15.85 -7.08
CA ARG A 46 13.90 -15.09 -7.07
C ARG A 46 13.75 -13.67 -6.52
N THR A 47 12.57 -13.08 -6.69
CA THR A 47 12.28 -11.69 -6.32
C THR A 47 11.01 -11.64 -5.51
N SER A 48 11.03 -12.30 -4.36
CA SER A 48 9.87 -12.38 -3.46
C SER A 48 9.36 -10.98 -3.11
N PRO A 49 8.08 -10.67 -3.39
CA PRO A 49 7.54 -9.36 -3.11
C PRO A 49 7.42 -9.13 -1.60
N LYS A 50 7.59 -7.89 -1.18
CA LYS A 50 7.47 -7.45 0.23
C LYS A 50 6.50 -6.28 0.30
N VAL A 51 5.70 -6.22 1.36
CA VAL A 51 5.05 -4.98 1.73
C VAL A 51 6.07 -4.16 2.48
N TRP A 52 6.47 -3.04 1.90
CA TRP A 52 7.43 -2.12 2.50
C TRP A 52 6.76 -0.89 3.11
N ARG A 53 5.53 -0.57 2.68
CA ARG A 53 4.68 0.49 3.23
C ARG A 53 3.22 0.25 2.84
N GLY A 54 2.28 0.68 3.68
CA GLY A 54 0.85 0.69 3.36
C GLY A 54 0.43 1.90 2.53
N ALA A 55 -0.89 2.14 2.45
CA ALA A 55 -1.41 3.29 1.71
C ALA A 55 -1.04 4.60 2.43
N PRO A 56 -0.39 5.55 1.72
CA PRO A 56 0.01 6.82 2.31
C PRO A 56 -1.20 7.72 2.54
N THR A 57 -1.10 8.65 3.50
CA THR A 57 -2.05 9.74 3.65
C THR A 57 -2.02 10.67 2.43
N LEU A 58 -3.07 11.48 2.26
CA LEU A 58 -3.05 12.55 1.28
C LEU A 58 -1.89 13.51 1.58
N GLY A 59 -1.06 13.78 0.58
CA GLY A 59 0.07 14.70 0.70
C GLY A 59 1.32 14.16 1.42
N GLN A 60 1.32 12.92 1.91
CA GLN A 60 2.39 12.38 2.77
C GLN A 60 3.81 12.54 2.22
N ASP A 61 3.97 12.37 0.91
CA ASP A 61 5.28 12.41 0.23
C ASP A 61 5.49 13.69 -0.60
N THR A 62 4.57 14.67 -0.57
CA THR A 62 4.59 15.86 -1.44
C THR A 62 5.92 16.62 -1.34
N GLU A 63 6.33 17.00 -0.13
CA GLU A 63 7.59 17.73 0.07
C GLU A 63 8.81 16.89 -0.33
N ALA A 64 8.80 15.60 0.01
CA ALA A 64 9.90 14.70 -0.31
C ALA A 64 10.10 14.58 -1.83
N ILE A 65 9.00 14.50 -2.59
CA ILE A 65 9.03 14.46 -4.06
C ILE A 65 9.48 15.81 -4.62
N LEU A 66 8.89 16.93 -4.15
CA LEU A 66 9.25 18.27 -4.62
C LEU A 66 10.74 18.56 -4.42
N LYS A 67 11.27 18.22 -3.24
CA LYS A 67 12.67 18.45 -2.90
C LYS A 67 13.63 17.47 -3.58
N LYS A 68 13.38 16.16 -3.45
CA LYS A 68 14.36 15.12 -3.83
C LYS A 68 14.27 14.69 -5.29
N ILE A 69 13.09 14.80 -5.91
CA ILE A 69 12.85 14.33 -7.27
C ILE A 69 12.74 15.51 -8.24
N ALA A 70 11.93 16.51 -7.90
CA ALA A 70 11.71 17.67 -8.77
C ALA A 70 12.75 18.80 -8.58
N GLY A 71 13.51 18.79 -7.48
CA GLY A 71 14.62 19.71 -7.24
C GLY A 71 14.21 21.12 -6.77
N TYR A 72 13.01 21.30 -6.25
CA TYR A 72 12.59 22.56 -5.66
C TYR A 72 13.37 22.87 -4.38
N SER A 73 13.69 24.14 -4.20
CA SER A 73 14.26 24.66 -2.95
C SER A 73 13.21 24.70 -1.84
N GLU A 74 13.69 24.74 -0.59
CA GLU A 74 12.81 24.89 0.58
C GLU A 74 11.95 26.15 0.49
N ASN A 75 12.51 27.26 0.01
CA ASN A 75 11.79 28.51 -0.18
C ASN A 75 10.64 28.40 -1.19
N GLU A 76 10.83 27.65 -2.28
CA GLU A 76 9.76 27.43 -3.27
C GLU A 76 8.64 26.54 -2.73
N ILE A 77 9.01 25.50 -1.96
CA ILE A 77 8.04 24.61 -1.31
C ILE A 77 7.20 25.39 -0.30
N GLU A 78 7.83 26.19 0.55
CA GLU A 78 7.13 27.05 1.52
C GLU A 78 6.23 28.09 0.81
N ASN A 79 6.65 28.61 -0.34
CA ASN A 79 5.81 29.49 -1.15
C ASN A 79 4.57 28.76 -1.71
N PHE A 80 4.66 27.48 -2.07
CA PHE A 80 3.49 26.70 -2.48
C PHE A 80 2.52 26.46 -1.32
N LYS A 81 3.02 26.18 -0.11
CA LYS A 81 2.20 26.08 1.10
C LYS A 81 1.51 27.40 1.42
N GLY A 82 2.26 28.52 1.40
CA GLY A 82 1.72 29.85 1.66
C GLY A 82 0.63 30.28 0.66
N LYS A 83 0.64 29.71 -0.55
CA LYS A 83 -0.40 29.91 -1.58
C LYS A 83 -1.55 28.92 -1.49
N GLY A 84 -1.50 27.92 -0.59
CA GLY A 84 -2.50 26.85 -0.49
C GLY A 84 -2.53 25.93 -1.72
N VAL A 85 -1.42 25.81 -2.46
CA VAL A 85 -1.30 24.90 -3.61
C VAL A 85 -1.02 23.46 -3.14
N ILE A 86 -0.33 23.33 -2.01
CA ILE A 86 -0.04 22.09 -1.31
C ILE A 86 -0.29 22.30 0.19
N ASP A 87 -0.64 21.22 0.88
CA ASP A 87 -0.84 21.18 2.35
C ASP A 87 0.48 20.92 3.10
#